data_AF-A0A0R3Q7U5-F1
#
_entry.id   AF-A0A0R3Q7U5-F1
#
_cell.length_a   1.000
_cell.length_b   1.000
_cell.length_c   1.000
_cell.angle_alpha   90.00
_cell.angle_beta   90.00
_cell.angle_gamma   90.00
#
_symmetry.space_group_name_H-M   'P 1'
#
loop_
_entity.id
_entity.type
_entity.pdbx_description
1 polymer ?
#
loop_
_entity_poly.entity_id
_entity_poly.type
_entity_poly.pdbx_seq_one_letter_code
_entity_poly.pdbx_strand_id
1 'polypeptide(L)'
;MSMSSLCHRLLQEKSKTLFSSRLFLKFDYEFRMPAKRGRVKKRERDDKVKGATKNVNNDKKDMNNEHEEMQNEQCIIEKKKKKVEKSGREIKIISWNVAGLRALIKKNGHSVLVEENPDIIALQETKCVDVPSELQNGYHTFLNASEKSGHGGVLLLTKEEPIKVTYSFDDKSKCDIDGNGKGRIIIAEYESYYLINAYVPNSGRGLVNLDKRKIWDDYYLTFIKKLDLSKPVVYVGDLNVAHQEIDLANPKTNRNKTAGFTDQERNDFTRLLDAGFVDVFRRLNPDKEGAYTFWSNMHNAREKNVGWRLDYFVVSERIMNKVKKCDILHSIKGSDHCPLSLTIEL
;
A
#
# COMPACT_ATOMS: atom_id res chain seq x y z
N MET A 1 53.34 14.88 -27.07
CA MET A 1 53.07 14.08 -25.84
C MET A 1 51.67 14.42 -25.39
N SER A 2 50.73 13.50 -25.59
CA SER A 2 49.29 13.79 -25.49
C SER A 2 48.76 13.76 -24.06
N MET A 3 47.74 14.59 -23.85
CA MET A 3 46.92 14.85 -22.65
C MET A 3 46.20 13.62 -22.07
N SER A 4 46.91 12.51 -21.83
CA SER A 4 46.36 11.27 -21.27
C SER A 4 47.07 10.82 -19.98
N SER A 5 48.17 11.46 -19.56
CA SER A 5 48.95 11.02 -18.40
C SER A 5 48.79 11.88 -17.14
N LEU A 6 48.00 12.97 -17.19
CA LEU A 6 47.86 13.91 -16.07
C LEU A 6 46.59 13.70 -15.21
N CYS A 7 45.61 12.92 -15.68
CA CYS A 7 44.35 12.73 -14.94
C CYS A 7 44.38 11.52 -13.98
N HIS A 8 45.37 10.64 -14.10
CA HIS A 8 45.46 9.42 -13.28
C HIS A 8 46.17 9.61 -11.93
N ARG A 9 46.64 10.83 -11.63
CA ARG A 9 47.49 11.14 -10.46
C ARG A 9 46.85 12.07 -9.43
N LEU A 10 45.54 12.35 -9.54
CA LEU A 10 44.80 13.28 -8.65
C LEU A 10 43.63 12.65 -7.87
N LEU A 11 43.48 11.32 -7.86
CA LEU A 11 42.40 10.63 -7.12
C LEU A 11 42.88 9.58 -6.11
N GLN A 12 44.17 9.53 -5.77
CA GLN A 12 44.70 8.59 -4.76
C GLN A 12 45.26 9.22 -3.48
N GLU A 13 45.20 10.54 -3.33
CA GLU A 13 45.60 11.20 -2.09
C GLU A 13 44.57 12.23 -1.68
N LYS A 14 43.53 11.77 -0.95
CA LYS A 14 42.90 12.53 0.14
C LYS A 14 41.89 11.66 0.89
N SER A 15 42.17 11.49 2.18
CA SER A 15 41.24 11.10 3.26
C SER A 15 41.03 9.61 3.55
N LYS A 16 42.15 8.95 3.91
CA LYS A 16 42.16 8.06 5.08
C LYS A 16 42.11 8.92 6.35
N THR A 17 40.94 9.06 6.97
CA THR A 17 40.78 9.42 8.40
C THR A 17 39.31 9.36 8.78
N LEU A 18 38.93 8.34 9.57
CA LEU A 18 38.08 8.41 10.78
C LEU A 18 37.45 7.04 11.05
N PHE A 19 38.16 6.30 11.89
CA PHE A 19 37.65 5.18 12.67
C PHE A 19 37.01 5.72 13.95
N SER A 20 36.01 5.00 14.44
CA SER A 20 35.55 4.96 15.84
C SER A 20 34.62 6.07 16.34
N SER A 21 33.33 5.75 16.42
CA SER A 21 32.60 5.81 17.69
C SER A 21 31.37 4.91 17.66
N ARG A 22 31.44 3.84 18.46
CA ARG A 22 30.30 3.03 18.91
C ARG A 22 29.41 3.89 19.80
N LEU A 23 28.11 3.88 19.56
CA LEU A 23 27.13 4.23 20.59
C LEU A 23 26.10 3.09 20.68
N PHE A 24 26.34 2.19 21.64
CA PHE A 24 25.37 1.25 22.14
C PHE A 24 24.40 2.00 23.06
N LEU A 25 23.14 2.12 22.68
CA LEU A 25 22.06 2.44 23.61
C LEU A 25 21.35 1.12 23.95
N LYS A 26 21.75 0.54 25.09
CA LYS A 26 20.96 -0.46 25.80
C LYS A 26 19.78 0.27 26.46
N PHE A 27 18.56 -0.11 26.11
CA PHE A 27 17.38 0.19 26.92
C PHE A 27 17.06 -1.07 27.71
N ASP A 28 17.44 -1.08 28.99
CA ASP A 28 16.94 -2.04 29.96
C ASP A 28 15.49 -1.64 30.32
N TYR A 29 14.53 -2.49 29.98
CA TYR A 29 13.15 -2.38 30.45
C TYR A 29 12.94 -3.45 31.53
N GLU A 30 13.11 -3.07 32.79
CA GLU A 30 12.72 -3.91 33.93
C GLU A 30 11.19 -3.95 34.04
N PHE A 31 10.64 -5.14 33.87
CA PHE A 31 9.23 -5.45 34.07
C PHE A 31 8.95 -5.68 35.55
N ARG A 32 8.49 -4.64 36.28
CA ARG A 32 7.99 -4.80 37.66
C ARG A 32 6.54 -5.30 37.65
N MET A 33 6.34 -6.55 38.07
CA MET A 33 5.02 -7.09 38.41
C MET A 33 4.51 -6.54 39.75
N PRO A 34 3.21 -6.25 39.91
CA PRO A 34 2.62 -6.05 41.23
C PRO A 34 2.25 -7.41 41.87
N ALA A 35 2.75 -7.61 43.08
CA ALA A 35 2.47 -8.77 43.93
C ALA A 35 1.02 -8.77 44.45
N LYS A 36 0.49 -9.98 44.62
CA LYS A 36 -0.83 -10.29 45.18
C LYS A 36 -0.84 -10.25 46.72
N ARG A 37 -2.02 -9.90 47.26
CA ARG A 37 -2.68 -10.36 48.51
C ARG A 37 -2.23 -9.78 49.87
N GLY A 38 -3.23 -9.21 50.56
CA GLY A 38 -3.32 -9.14 52.03
C GLY A 38 -4.72 -8.66 52.44
N ARG A 39 -5.68 -9.57 52.62
CA ARG A 39 -6.20 -10.08 53.91
C ARG A 39 -7.27 -9.17 54.55
N VAL A 40 -8.52 -9.60 54.38
CA VAL A 40 -9.72 -9.16 55.09
C VAL A 40 -9.51 -9.30 56.61
N LYS A 41 -9.78 -8.25 57.37
CA LYS A 41 -10.01 -8.32 58.82
C LYS A 41 -11.38 -7.73 59.16
N LYS A 42 -12.18 -8.59 59.78
CA LYS A 42 -13.49 -8.38 60.39
C LYS A 42 -13.28 -7.74 61.77
N ARG A 43 -13.99 -6.66 62.09
CA ARG A 43 -14.29 -6.13 63.44
C ARG A 43 -15.67 -5.47 63.33
N GLU A 44 -16.71 -6.17 63.77
CA GLU A 44 -17.35 -6.06 65.10
C GLU A 44 -18.01 -4.70 65.34
N ARG A 45 -19.34 -4.78 65.54
CA ARG A 45 -20.27 -3.71 65.88
C ARG A 45 -20.07 -3.33 67.34
N ASP A 46 -20.11 -2.03 67.63
CA ASP A 46 -20.54 -1.52 68.93
C ASP A 46 -21.48 -0.33 68.70
N ASP A 47 -22.70 -0.48 69.22
CA ASP A 47 -23.73 0.55 69.26
C ASP A 47 -23.37 1.64 70.26
N LYS A 48 -23.44 2.92 69.85
CA LYS A 48 -23.72 4.05 70.75
C LYS A 48 -24.50 5.14 70.02
N VAL A 49 -25.79 5.20 70.34
CA VAL A 49 -26.68 6.32 70.03
C VAL A 49 -26.35 7.49 70.95
N LYS A 50 -25.99 8.66 70.39
CA LYS A 50 -26.22 9.98 71.02
C LYS A 50 -26.44 11.09 69.98
N GLY A 51 -27.67 11.62 70.00
CA GLY A 51 -28.12 13.00 69.83
C GLY A 51 -27.34 14.03 68.99
N ALA A 52 -28.09 14.60 68.03
CA ALA A 52 -28.10 16.00 67.59
C ALA A 52 -26.81 16.58 66.97
N THR A 53 -26.85 16.99 65.70
CA THR A 53 -27.33 18.31 65.22
C THR A 53 -26.92 18.43 63.75
N LYS A 54 -27.84 18.88 62.89
CA LYS A 54 -27.61 19.09 61.45
C LYS A 54 -26.38 19.97 61.17
N ASN A 55 -25.49 19.52 60.28
CA ASN A 55 -24.52 20.39 59.60
C ASN A 55 -24.68 20.21 58.08
N VAL A 56 -25.65 20.93 57.51
CA VAL A 56 -26.09 20.86 56.08
C VAL A 56 -25.06 21.44 55.09
N ASN A 57 -23.89 21.87 55.57
CA ASN A 57 -22.89 22.56 54.76
C ASN A 57 -21.68 21.71 54.35
N ASN A 58 -21.52 20.47 54.83
CA ASN A 58 -20.46 19.56 54.35
C ASN A 58 -20.93 18.65 53.21
N ASP A 59 -22.18 18.19 53.23
CA ASP A 59 -22.72 17.28 52.20
C ASP A 59 -22.75 17.92 50.79
N LYS A 60 -22.94 19.25 50.70
CA LYS A 60 -22.90 19.97 49.41
C LYS A 60 -21.49 20.10 48.84
N LYS A 61 -20.46 20.10 49.69
CA LYS A 61 -19.06 20.25 49.27
C LYS A 61 -18.51 18.91 48.78
N ASP A 62 -18.91 17.82 49.43
CA ASP A 62 -18.55 16.46 49.04
C ASP A 62 -19.30 16.04 47.75
N MET A 63 -20.60 16.37 47.63
CA MET A 63 -21.37 16.15 46.39
C MET A 63 -20.83 16.94 45.18
N ASN A 64 -20.32 18.16 45.40
CA ASN A 64 -19.73 18.96 44.33
C ASN A 64 -18.36 18.40 43.89
N ASN A 65 -17.54 17.91 44.82
CA ASN A 65 -16.28 17.24 44.50
C ASN A 65 -16.50 15.91 43.76
N GLU A 66 -17.49 15.11 44.17
CA GLU A 66 -17.84 13.86 43.46
C GLU A 66 -18.39 14.15 42.05
N HIS A 67 -19.19 15.20 41.88
CA HIS A 67 -19.65 15.64 40.56
C HIS A 67 -18.52 16.15 39.66
N GLU A 68 -17.55 16.90 40.20
CA GLU A 68 -16.37 17.35 39.46
C GLU A 68 -15.45 16.19 39.09
N GLU A 69 -15.21 15.23 40.00
CA GLU A 69 -14.41 14.02 39.70
C GLU A 69 -15.08 13.16 38.62
N MET A 70 -16.40 12.93 38.71
CA MET A 70 -17.16 12.20 37.68
C MET A 70 -17.12 12.90 36.31
N GLN A 71 -17.25 14.22 36.27
CA GLN A 71 -17.15 15.00 35.04
C GLN A 71 -15.73 14.95 34.45
N ASN A 72 -14.71 14.98 35.30
CA ASN A 72 -13.32 14.89 34.85
C ASN A 72 -12.99 13.48 34.35
N GLU A 73 -13.48 12.43 35.01
CA GLU A 73 -13.37 11.05 34.54
C GLU A 73 -14.10 10.84 33.21
N GLN A 74 -15.32 11.37 33.05
CA GLN A 74 -16.05 11.33 31.78
C GLN A 74 -15.30 12.08 30.67
N CYS A 75 -14.74 13.25 30.96
CA CYS A 75 -13.92 14.00 30.01
C CYS A 75 -12.64 13.23 29.63
N ILE A 76 -12.00 12.54 30.58
CA ILE A 76 -10.83 11.69 30.33
C ILE A 76 -11.21 10.45 29.51
N ILE A 77 -12.36 9.84 29.78
CA ILE A 77 -12.90 8.69 29.03
C ILE A 77 -13.27 9.10 27.61
N GLU A 78 -13.88 10.26 27.41
CA GLU A 78 -14.17 10.82 26.08
C GLU A 78 -12.90 11.18 25.33
N LYS A 79 -11.91 11.79 26.00
CA LYS A 79 -10.59 12.05 25.42
C LYS A 79 -9.87 10.76 25.05
N LYS A 80 -9.98 9.70 25.87
CA LYS A 80 -9.45 8.37 25.57
C LYS A 80 -10.21 7.70 24.43
N LYS A 81 -11.54 7.78 24.38
CA LYS A 81 -12.36 7.30 23.26
C LYS A 81 -12.00 8.00 21.95
N LYS A 82 -11.89 9.34 21.94
CA LYS A 82 -11.41 10.12 20.79
C LYS A 82 -9.96 9.82 20.40
N LYS A 83 -9.12 9.36 21.33
CA LYS A 83 -7.73 8.95 21.07
C LYS A 83 -7.64 7.51 20.55
N VAL A 84 -8.57 6.64 20.96
CA VAL A 84 -8.71 5.26 20.47
C VAL A 84 -9.37 5.23 19.08
N GLU A 85 -10.33 6.13 18.81
CA GLU A 85 -10.88 6.38 17.46
C GLU A 85 -9.85 7.01 16.50
N LYS A 86 -8.71 7.48 17.01
CA LYS A 86 -7.59 8.01 16.21
C LYS A 86 -6.50 6.97 15.89
N SER A 87 -6.73 5.71 16.26
CA SER A 87 -5.97 4.57 15.74
C SER A 87 -6.45 4.32 14.30
N GLY A 88 -5.55 4.21 13.33
CA GLY A 88 -5.98 3.99 11.95
C GLY A 88 -6.74 2.67 11.83
N ARG A 89 -7.65 2.58 10.86
CA ARG A 89 -8.35 1.33 10.60
C ARG A 89 -7.39 0.41 9.85
N GLU A 90 -7.33 -0.87 10.23
CA GLU A 90 -6.64 -1.86 9.40
C GLU A 90 -7.48 -2.14 8.15
N ILE A 91 -6.88 -1.91 6.98
CA ILE A 91 -7.48 -2.05 5.66
C ILE A 91 -6.77 -3.18 4.93
N LYS A 92 -7.54 -4.09 4.34
CA LYS A 92 -7.05 -5.12 3.43
C LYS A 92 -7.34 -4.72 1.99
N ILE A 93 -6.31 -4.68 1.16
CA ILE A 93 -6.39 -4.35 -0.26
C ILE A 93 -5.91 -5.56 -1.06
N ILE A 94 -6.68 -5.97 -2.07
CA ILE A 94 -6.25 -6.97 -3.05
C ILE A 94 -6.12 -6.32 -4.41
N SER A 95 -5.01 -6.58 -5.09
CA SER A 95 -4.80 -6.18 -6.48
C SER A 95 -4.60 -7.39 -7.38
N TRP A 96 -5.17 -7.36 -8.58
CA TRP A 96 -5.02 -8.46 -9.54
C TRP A 96 -5.24 -8.01 -10.99
N ASN A 97 -4.22 -8.16 -11.83
CA ASN A 97 -4.44 -8.17 -13.28
C ASN A 97 -5.19 -9.46 -13.65
N VAL A 98 -6.45 -9.32 -14.07
CA VAL A 98 -7.33 -10.47 -14.31
C VAL A 98 -7.29 -10.98 -15.75
N ALA A 99 -6.55 -10.30 -16.63
CA ALA A 99 -6.42 -10.61 -18.06
C ALA A 99 -7.76 -10.80 -18.81
N GLY A 100 -8.86 -10.26 -18.27
CA GLY A 100 -10.23 -10.38 -18.74
C GLY A 100 -11.18 -10.85 -17.64
N LEU A 101 -11.98 -9.93 -17.11
CA LEU A 101 -12.86 -10.18 -15.95
C LEU A 101 -13.91 -11.27 -16.21
N ARG A 102 -14.52 -11.28 -17.39
CA ARG A 102 -15.50 -12.30 -17.78
C ARG A 102 -14.88 -13.70 -17.86
N ALA A 103 -13.63 -13.79 -18.33
CA ALA A 103 -12.91 -15.06 -18.42
C ALA A 103 -12.54 -15.59 -17.02
N LEU A 104 -12.18 -14.70 -16.10
CA LEU A 104 -11.94 -15.05 -14.70
C LEU A 104 -13.21 -15.61 -14.04
N ILE A 105 -14.36 -14.93 -14.20
CA ILE A 105 -15.62 -15.35 -13.61
C ILE A 105 -16.09 -16.70 -14.15
N LYS A 106 -15.97 -16.92 -15.47
CA LYS A 106 -16.32 -18.21 -16.10
C LYS A 106 -15.53 -19.39 -15.50
N LYS A 107 -14.31 -19.14 -15.01
CA LYS A 107 -13.46 -20.14 -14.34
C LYS A 107 -13.66 -20.19 -12.82
N ASN A 108 -14.69 -19.52 -12.30
CA ASN A 108 -14.94 -19.31 -10.88
C ASN A 108 -13.79 -18.61 -10.12
N GLY A 109 -12.90 -17.89 -10.82
CA GLY A 109 -11.73 -17.26 -10.20
C GLY A 109 -12.08 -16.08 -9.28
N HIS A 110 -13.29 -15.53 -9.40
CA HIS A 110 -13.78 -14.46 -8.54
C HIS A 110 -14.11 -14.93 -7.11
N SER A 111 -14.33 -16.23 -6.89
CA SER A 111 -14.71 -16.76 -5.57
C SER A 111 -13.65 -16.42 -4.51
N VAL A 112 -12.37 -16.41 -4.90
CA VAL A 112 -11.29 -16.05 -4.00
C VAL A 112 -11.39 -14.60 -3.50
N LEU A 113 -11.89 -13.68 -4.32
CA LEU A 113 -12.09 -12.28 -3.92
C LEU A 113 -13.25 -12.16 -2.93
N VAL A 114 -14.29 -12.97 -3.12
CA VAL A 114 -15.44 -13.06 -2.21
C VAL A 114 -15.02 -13.67 -0.86
N GLU A 115 -14.26 -14.77 -0.90
CA GLU A 115 -13.75 -15.47 0.29
C GLU A 115 -12.77 -14.61 1.09
N GLU A 116 -11.83 -13.93 0.42
CA GLU A 116 -10.85 -13.05 1.07
C GLU A 116 -11.48 -11.77 1.64
N ASN A 117 -12.65 -11.37 1.12
CA ASN A 117 -13.49 -10.25 1.53
C ASN A 117 -12.70 -8.97 1.91
N PRO A 118 -11.81 -8.46 1.04
CA PRO A 118 -10.98 -7.29 1.34
C PRO A 118 -11.82 -6.00 1.51
N ASP A 119 -11.25 -4.94 2.04
CA ASP A 119 -11.93 -3.63 2.07
C ASP A 119 -11.91 -2.98 0.67
N ILE A 120 -10.87 -3.27 -0.12
CA ILE A 120 -10.65 -2.72 -1.46
C ILE A 120 -10.15 -3.81 -2.42
N ILE A 121 -10.73 -3.86 -3.61
CA ILE A 121 -10.30 -4.70 -4.73
C ILE A 121 -9.91 -3.81 -5.91
N ALA A 122 -8.67 -3.90 -6.36
CA ALA A 122 -8.12 -3.20 -7.51
C ALA A 122 -7.82 -4.19 -8.65
N LEU A 123 -8.65 -4.20 -9.70
CA LEU A 123 -8.47 -5.09 -10.85
C LEU A 123 -7.95 -4.34 -12.06
N GLN A 124 -7.06 -4.99 -12.81
CA GLN A 124 -6.49 -4.49 -14.08
C GLN A 124 -6.80 -5.46 -15.23
N GLU A 125 -6.72 -4.97 -16.47
CA GLU A 125 -7.15 -5.69 -17.68
C GLU A 125 -8.55 -6.30 -17.56
N THR A 126 -9.50 -5.52 -17.08
CA THR A 126 -10.87 -6.00 -16.91
C THR A 126 -11.52 -6.39 -18.25
N LYS A 127 -11.16 -5.68 -19.34
CA LYS A 127 -11.63 -5.89 -20.72
C LYS A 127 -13.16 -5.90 -20.81
N CYS A 128 -13.84 -5.16 -19.93
CA CYS A 128 -15.29 -5.09 -19.84
C CYS A 128 -15.78 -3.65 -19.80
N VAL A 129 -16.99 -3.44 -20.32
CA VAL A 129 -17.73 -2.18 -20.26
C VAL A 129 -18.76 -2.17 -19.12
N ASP A 130 -19.12 -3.35 -18.63
CA ASP A 130 -20.02 -3.56 -17.50
C ASP A 130 -19.37 -4.49 -16.50
N VAL A 131 -19.52 -4.18 -15.22
CA VAL A 131 -19.05 -5.01 -14.11
C VAL A 131 -20.06 -6.15 -13.89
N PRO A 132 -19.62 -7.41 -13.79
CA PRO A 132 -20.48 -8.53 -13.43
C PRO A 132 -21.02 -8.41 -11.99
N SER A 133 -22.24 -8.88 -11.74
CA SER A 133 -22.93 -8.67 -10.45
C SER A 133 -22.30 -9.46 -9.30
N GLU A 134 -21.61 -10.56 -9.61
CA GLU A 134 -20.94 -11.46 -8.66
C GLU A 134 -19.88 -10.75 -7.80
N LEU A 135 -19.36 -9.62 -8.27
CA LEU A 135 -18.32 -8.85 -7.60
C LEU A 135 -18.81 -7.55 -6.94
N GLN A 136 -20.06 -7.16 -7.18
CA GLN A 136 -20.57 -5.85 -6.74
C GLN A 136 -21.22 -5.89 -5.35
N ASN A 137 -21.56 -7.07 -4.84
CA ASN A 137 -22.29 -7.15 -3.58
C ASN A 137 -21.47 -6.61 -2.40
N GLY A 138 -21.96 -5.54 -1.77
CA GLY A 138 -21.30 -4.89 -0.64
C GLY A 138 -20.14 -3.94 -1.00
N TYR A 139 -19.97 -3.59 -2.28
CA TYR A 139 -18.93 -2.67 -2.73
C TYR A 139 -19.48 -1.54 -3.60
N HIS A 140 -18.98 -0.33 -3.37
CA HIS A 140 -19.05 0.77 -4.33
C HIS A 140 -18.14 0.44 -5.51
N THR A 141 -18.64 0.65 -6.73
CA THR A 141 -18.04 0.14 -7.97
C THR A 141 -17.65 1.28 -8.89
N PHE A 142 -16.37 1.34 -9.26
CA PHE A 142 -15.82 2.35 -10.16
C PHE A 142 -15.07 1.67 -11.29
N LEU A 143 -15.55 1.82 -12.52
CA LEU A 143 -14.96 1.22 -13.72
C LEU A 143 -14.42 2.32 -14.63
N ASN A 144 -13.13 2.22 -14.96
CA ASN A 144 -12.57 2.92 -16.11
C ASN A 144 -12.43 1.91 -17.24
N ALA A 145 -13.36 1.90 -18.19
CA ALA A 145 -13.33 1.00 -19.34
C ALA A 145 -12.49 1.60 -20.48
N SER A 146 -11.85 0.74 -21.29
CA SER A 146 -11.23 1.18 -22.55
C SER A 146 -12.29 1.36 -23.63
N GLU A 147 -12.09 2.31 -24.56
CA GLU A 147 -12.96 2.48 -25.73
C GLU A 147 -12.96 1.27 -26.65
N LYS A 148 -11.78 0.66 -26.78
CA LYS A 148 -11.62 -0.52 -27.62
C LYS A 148 -12.12 -1.72 -26.83
N SER A 149 -13.34 -2.14 -27.13
CA SER A 149 -13.93 -3.34 -26.55
C SER A 149 -12.92 -4.50 -26.53
N GLY A 150 -12.82 -5.16 -25.37
CA GLY A 150 -11.89 -6.27 -25.15
C GLY A 150 -10.43 -5.89 -24.84
N HIS A 151 -10.10 -4.62 -24.63
CA HIS A 151 -8.74 -4.17 -24.29
C HIS A 151 -8.72 -3.38 -22.98
N GLY A 152 -7.59 -3.43 -22.25
CA GLY A 152 -7.34 -2.63 -21.04
C GLY A 152 -8.46 -2.71 -19.99
N GLY A 153 -8.70 -1.60 -19.32
CA GLY A 153 -9.74 -1.44 -18.32
C GLY A 153 -9.22 -1.68 -16.91
N VAL A 154 -9.60 -0.81 -15.98
CA VAL A 154 -9.33 -0.97 -14.55
C VAL A 154 -10.63 -0.82 -13.76
N LEU A 155 -10.78 -1.62 -12.71
CA LEU A 155 -11.95 -1.65 -11.84
C LEU A 155 -11.50 -1.49 -10.40
N LEU A 156 -12.18 -0.61 -9.68
CA LEU A 156 -12.02 -0.45 -8.25
C LEU A 156 -13.34 -0.78 -7.56
N LEU A 157 -13.31 -1.73 -6.63
CA LEU A 157 -14.42 -2.07 -5.74
C LEU A 157 -13.99 -1.71 -4.32
N THR A 158 -14.79 -0.93 -3.60
CA THR A 158 -14.45 -0.47 -2.24
C THR A 158 -15.67 -0.52 -1.32
N LYS A 159 -15.50 -1.02 -0.10
CA LYS A 159 -16.57 -1.05 0.91
C LYS A 159 -16.92 0.35 1.42
N GLU A 160 -15.91 1.19 1.58
CA GLU A 160 -16.08 2.60 1.94
C GLU A 160 -16.07 3.44 0.67
N GLU A 161 -17.05 4.32 0.51
CA GLU A 161 -17.14 5.20 -0.65
C GLU A 161 -16.03 6.27 -0.60
N PRO A 162 -15.22 6.44 -1.66
CA PRO A 162 -14.23 7.51 -1.71
C PRO A 162 -14.90 8.89 -1.77
N ILE A 163 -14.26 9.91 -1.20
CA ILE A 163 -14.67 11.32 -1.29
C ILE A 163 -14.76 11.75 -2.76
N LYS A 164 -13.80 11.31 -3.57
CA LYS A 164 -13.71 11.65 -4.97
C LYS A 164 -13.03 10.54 -5.75
N VAL A 165 -13.53 10.27 -6.94
CA VAL A 165 -12.90 9.34 -7.89
C VAL A 165 -12.58 10.08 -9.19
N THR A 166 -11.35 9.96 -9.68
CA THR A 166 -10.91 10.49 -10.98
C THR A 166 -10.26 9.41 -11.83
N TYR A 167 -10.45 9.52 -13.14
CA TYR A 167 -10.11 8.45 -14.11
C TYR A 167 -8.90 8.76 -14.99
N SER A 168 -8.21 9.88 -14.73
CA SER A 168 -7.00 10.28 -15.44
C SER A 168 -6.14 11.16 -14.54
N PHE A 169 -4.84 11.22 -14.82
CA PHE A 169 -3.92 12.19 -14.21
C PHE A 169 -3.38 13.23 -15.21
N ASP A 170 -3.66 13.05 -16.49
CA ASP A 170 -3.23 13.97 -17.53
C ASP A 170 -4.05 15.27 -17.52
N ASP A 171 -3.35 16.37 -17.83
CA ASP A 171 -3.98 17.62 -18.24
C ASP A 171 -4.69 17.38 -19.59
N LYS A 172 -5.97 17.73 -19.69
CA LYS A 172 -6.79 17.54 -20.90
C LYS A 172 -6.18 18.19 -22.15
N SER A 173 -5.24 19.14 -21.99
CA SER A 173 -4.49 19.78 -23.09
C SER A 173 -3.36 18.93 -23.68
N LYS A 174 -2.95 17.85 -23.00
CA LYS A 174 -1.88 16.93 -23.43
C LYS A 174 -2.51 15.59 -23.82
N CYS A 175 -3.22 15.62 -24.95
CA CYS A 175 -3.88 14.47 -25.51
C CYS A 175 -2.87 13.33 -25.78
N ASP A 176 -3.33 12.09 -25.62
CA ASP A 176 -2.67 10.85 -26.05
C ASP A 176 -1.60 10.18 -25.18
N ILE A 177 -1.25 10.72 -24.00
CA ILE A 177 -0.28 10.04 -23.10
C ILE A 177 -0.91 8.78 -22.46
N ASP A 178 -2.16 8.89 -21.97
CA ASP A 178 -3.00 7.74 -21.55
C ASP A 178 -3.94 7.17 -22.63
N GLY A 179 -3.71 7.45 -23.92
CA GLY A 179 -4.73 7.20 -24.94
C GLY A 179 -6.08 7.85 -24.61
N ASN A 180 -6.05 9.09 -24.08
CA ASN A 180 -7.18 9.90 -23.60
C ASN A 180 -7.87 9.47 -22.29
N GLY A 181 -7.17 8.79 -21.38
CA GLY A 181 -7.65 8.54 -20.01
C GLY A 181 -8.53 7.31 -19.86
N LYS A 182 -8.49 6.38 -20.82
CA LYS A 182 -9.51 5.34 -20.98
C LYS A 182 -8.98 3.97 -20.61
N GLY A 183 -9.17 3.64 -19.34
CA GLY A 183 -9.03 2.29 -18.81
C GLY A 183 -7.64 1.91 -18.32
N ARG A 184 -6.83 2.87 -17.87
CA ARG A 184 -5.54 2.58 -17.23
C ARG A 184 -5.43 3.02 -15.80
N ILE A 185 -6.22 3.99 -15.33
CA ILE A 185 -6.08 4.47 -13.96
C ILE A 185 -7.43 4.81 -13.31
N ILE A 186 -7.53 4.52 -12.02
CA ILE A 186 -8.53 5.06 -11.11
C ILE A 186 -7.76 5.64 -9.93
N ILE A 187 -8.05 6.89 -9.59
CA ILE A 187 -7.54 7.58 -8.41
C ILE A 187 -8.73 7.81 -7.49
N ALA A 188 -8.71 7.22 -6.31
CA ALA A 188 -9.72 7.36 -5.28
C ALA A 188 -9.14 8.16 -4.10
N GLU A 189 -9.83 9.24 -3.74
CA GLU A 189 -9.49 10.08 -2.60
C GLU A 189 -10.29 9.66 -1.37
N TYR A 190 -9.59 9.38 -0.27
CA TYR A 190 -10.18 9.16 1.05
C TYR A 190 -9.76 10.29 2.01
N GLU A 191 -10.26 10.28 3.24
CA GLU A 191 -9.94 11.32 4.22
C GLU A 191 -8.43 11.41 4.50
N SER A 192 -7.77 10.28 4.75
CA SER A 192 -6.36 10.23 5.18
C SER A 192 -5.36 9.87 4.08
N TYR A 193 -5.80 9.40 2.90
CA TYR A 193 -4.92 8.89 1.85
C TYR A 193 -5.54 8.96 0.44
N TYR A 194 -4.72 8.76 -0.58
CA TYR A 194 -5.17 8.41 -1.93
C TYR A 194 -4.85 6.96 -2.24
N LEU A 195 -5.77 6.28 -2.94
CA LEU A 195 -5.50 5.01 -3.60
C LEU A 195 -5.43 5.22 -5.10
N ILE A 196 -4.40 4.69 -5.75
CA ILE A 196 -4.28 4.69 -7.20
C ILE A 196 -4.24 3.23 -7.67
N ASN A 197 -5.26 2.80 -8.41
CA ASN A 197 -5.23 1.55 -9.18
C ASN A 197 -4.77 1.85 -10.61
N ALA A 198 -3.65 1.26 -11.05
CA ALA A 198 -3.18 1.44 -12.42
C ALA A 198 -2.84 0.16 -13.19
N TYR A 199 -3.01 0.25 -14.50
CA TYR A 199 -2.53 -0.67 -15.52
C TYR A 199 -1.59 0.07 -16.47
N VAL A 200 -0.32 0.11 -16.13
CA VAL A 200 0.70 0.90 -16.83
C VAL A 200 0.89 0.39 -18.26
N PRO A 201 1.07 1.28 -19.27
CA PRO A 201 1.33 0.85 -20.65
C PRO A 201 2.52 -0.11 -20.76
N ASN A 202 2.32 -1.23 -21.45
CA ASN A 202 3.39 -2.13 -21.84
C ASN A 202 4.17 -1.55 -23.05
N SER A 203 5.50 -1.64 -23.04
CA SER A 203 6.37 -1.15 -24.12
C SER A 203 6.23 -1.93 -25.44
N GLY A 204 5.50 -3.05 -25.44
CA GLY A 204 5.13 -3.81 -26.63
C GLY A 204 6.25 -4.71 -27.15
N ARG A 205 5.88 -5.65 -28.01
CA ARG A 205 6.85 -6.51 -28.72
C ARG A 205 7.77 -5.63 -29.57
N GLY A 206 9.07 -5.89 -29.49
CA GLY A 206 10.07 -5.07 -30.20
C GLY A 206 10.20 -3.65 -29.65
N LEU A 207 9.68 -3.38 -28.45
CA LEU A 207 9.79 -2.09 -27.75
C LEU A 207 9.14 -0.91 -28.49
N VAL A 208 8.15 -1.19 -29.35
CA VAL A 208 7.48 -0.20 -30.23
C VAL A 208 6.79 0.95 -29.48
N ASN A 209 6.46 0.76 -28.20
CA ASN A 209 5.83 1.77 -27.36
C ASN A 209 6.76 2.31 -26.26
N LEU A 210 8.05 1.99 -26.28
CA LEU A 210 8.97 2.36 -25.20
C LEU A 210 9.08 3.88 -25.02
N ASP A 211 9.09 4.66 -26.12
CA ASP A 211 9.10 6.12 -26.04
C ASP A 211 7.80 6.69 -25.45
N LYS A 212 6.65 6.11 -25.82
CA LYS A 212 5.35 6.48 -25.24
C LYS A 212 5.28 6.14 -23.75
N ARG A 213 5.81 4.98 -23.37
CA ARG A 213 5.96 4.56 -21.96
C ARG A 213 6.85 5.53 -21.17
N LYS A 214 7.94 6.02 -21.78
CA LYS A 214 8.78 7.06 -21.14
C LYS A 214 7.98 8.30 -20.77
N ILE A 215 7.22 8.80 -21.74
CA ILE A 215 6.40 10.00 -21.57
C ILE A 215 5.40 9.73 -20.44
N TRP A 216 4.70 8.60 -20.46
CA TRP A 216 3.82 8.18 -19.37
C TRP A 216 4.48 8.27 -17.99
N ASP A 217 5.65 7.65 -17.82
CA ASP A 217 6.34 7.61 -16.53
C ASP A 217 6.82 9.00 -16.07
N ASP A 218 7.28 9.87 -16.99
CA ASP A 218 7.69 11.24 -16.69
C ASP A 218 6.52 12.11 -16.18
N TYR A 219 5.35 11.98 -16.83
CA TYR A 219 4.13 12.70 -16.41
C TYR A 219 3.55 12.13 -15.12
N TYR A 220 3.49 10.81 -15.00
CA TYR A 220 2.99 10.13 -13.82
C TYR A 220 3.81 10.49 -12.58
N LEU A 221 5.14 10.51 -12.68
CA LEU A 221 6.02 10.90 -11.58
C LEU A 221 5.72 12.32 -11.09
N THR A 222 5.50 13.26 -12.01
CA THR A 222 5.14 14.65 -11.66
C THR A 222 3.79 14.71 -10.94
N PHE A 223 2.81 13.95 -11.43
CA PHE A 223 1.48 13.87 -10.86
C PHE A 223 1.49 13.25 -9.45
N ILE A 224 2.06 12.05 -9.28
CA ILE A 224 2.00 11.33 -8.00
C ILE A 224 2.75 12.10 -6.90
N LYS A 225 3.85 12.78 -7.23
CA LYS A 225 4.54 13.68 -6.30
C LYS A 225 3.65 14.81 -5.82
N LYS A 226 2.88 15.44 -6.73
CA LYS A 226 1.95 16.52 -6.37
C LYS A 226 0.84 16.00 -5.46
N LEU A 227 0.31 14.81 -5.76
CA LEU A 227 -0.72 14.16 -4.94
C LEU A 227 -0.19 13.83 -3.54
N ASP A 228 1.05 13.33 -3.49
CA ASP A 228 1.72 12.99 -2.24
C ASP A 228 2.06 14.21 -1.37
N LEU A 229 2.03 15.44 -1.90
CA LEU A 229 2.14 16.63 -1.05
C LEU A 229 0.89 16.87 -0.19
N SER A 230 -0.29 16.40 -0.60
CA SER A 230 -1.54 16.63 0.12
C SER A 230 -1.90 15.47 1.06
N LYS A 231 -1.88 14.23 0.58
CA LYS A 231 -2.16 13.02 1.39
C LYS A 231 -1.25 11.88 0.93
N PRO A 232 -0.85 10.96 1.83
CA PRO A 232 -0.07 9.79 1.43
C PRO A 232 -0.81 8.96 0.40
N VAL A 233 -0.05 8.28 -0.46
CA VAL A 233 -0.54 7.54 -1.61
C VAL A 233 -0.26 6.05 -1.41
N VAL A 234 -1.26 5.24 -1.72
CA VAL A 234 -1.13 3.80 -1.97
C VAL A 234 -1.32 3.59 -3.48
N TYR A 235 -0.22 3.34 -4.17
CA TYR A 235 -0.18 3.06 -5.60
C TYR A 235 -0.10 1.56 -5.85
N VAL A 236 -1.07 1.02 -6.58
CA VAL A 236 -1.22 -0.42 -6.77
C VAL A 236 -1.57 -0.79 -8.21
N GLY A 237 -1.09 -1.94 -8.66
CA GLY A 237 -1.52 -2.56 -9.91
C GLY A 237 -0.38 -3.20 -10.69
N ASP A 238 -0.64 -3.47 -11.96
CA ASP A 238 0.35 -3.95 -12.93
C ASP A 238 1.13 -2.77 -13.51
N LEU A 239 2.39 -2.66 -13.09
CA LEU A 239 3.27 -1.57 -13.45
C LEU A 239 4.12 -1.88 -14.69
N ASN A 240 3.95 -3.07 -15.27
CA ASN A 240 4.63 -3.51 -16.48
C ASN A 240 6.16 -3.26 -16.44
N VAL A 241 6.78 -3.53 -15.29
CA VAL A 241 8.23 -3.45 -15.08
C VAL A 241 8.66 -4.43 -13.99
N ALA A 242 9.73 -5.18 -14.22
CA ALA A 242 10.48 -5.89 -13.18
C ALA A 242 11.68 -5.01 -12.81
N HIS A 243 11.75 -4.54 -11.55
CA HIS A 243 12.73 -3.50 -11.16
C HIS A 243 14.17 -4.00 -11.17
N GLN A 244 14.43 -5.08 -10.43
CA GLN A 244 15.76 -5.64 -10.23
C GLN A 244 15.91 -7.01 -10.89
N GLU A 245 17.14 -7.50 -11.04
CA GLU A 245 17.38 -8.84 -11.60
C GLU A 245 16.71 -9.96 -10.79
N ILE A 246 16.49 -9.77 -9.49
CA ILE A 246 15.75 -10.69 -8.61
C ILE A 246 14.25 -10.77 -8.95
N ASP A 247 13.73 -9.81 -9.70
CA ASP A 247 12.30 -9.68 -9.99
C ASP A 247 11.86 -10.42 -11.27
N LEU A 248 12.75 -11.19 -11.91
CA LEU A 248 12.40 -12.09 -13.00
C LEU A 248 13.37 -13.28 -13.10
N ALA A 249 12.88 -14.40 -13.62
CA ALA A 249 13.66 -15.64 -13.67
C ALA A 249 14.88 -15.59 -14.63
N ASN A 250 14.81 -14.79 -15.70
CA ASN A 250 15.81 -14.79 -16.77
C ASN A 250 16.28 -13.35 -17.13
N PRO A 251 16.95 -12.62 -16.23
CA PRO A 251 17.33 -11.22 -16.45
C PRO A 251 18.24 -11.04 -17.67
N LYS A 252 19.27 -11.89 -17.82
CA LYS A 252 20.30 -11.76 -18.87
C LYS A 252 19.75 -11.83 -20.30
N THR A 253 18.74 -12.66 -20.54
CA THR A 253 18.16 -12.83 -21.88
C THR A 253 17.08 -11.79 -22.19
N ASN A 254 16.52 -11.13 -21.17
CA ASN A 254 15.43 -10.17 -21.32
C ASN A 254 15.87 -8.70 -21.29
N ARG A 255 17.01 -8.39 -20.66
CA ARG A 255 17.49 -7.02 -20.49
C ARG A 255 17.63 -6.30 -21.83
N ASN A 256 16.95 -5.15 -21.97
CA ASN A 256 16.89 -4.32 -23.18
C ASN A 256 16.37 -5.04 -24.45
N LYS A 257 15.71 -6.19 -24.29
CA LYS A 257 15.18 -7.00 -25.41
C LYS A 257 13.68 -7.23 -25.29
N THR A 258 13.18 -7.30 -24.05
CA THR A 258 11.78 -7.57 -23.74
C THR A 258 11.20 -6.39 -22.96
N ALA A 259 9.97 -6.01 -23.30
CA ALA A 259 9.22 -5.02 -22.52
C ALA A 259 9.08 -5.48 -21.06
N GLY A 260 9.20 -4.54 -20.13
CA GLY A 260 9.20 -4.78 -18.70
C GLY A 260 10.58 -5.05 -18.09
N PHE A 261 11.65 -5.14 -18.87
CA PHE A 261 13.02 -5.24 -18.33
C PHE A 261 14.06 -4.45 -19.15
N THR A 262 13.64 -3.34 -19.75
CA THR A 262 14.59 -2.36 -20.32
C THR A 262 15.22 -1.52 -19.21
N ASP A 263 16.43 -1.04 -19.42
CA ASP A 263 17.09 -0.13 -18.49
C ASP A 263 16.30 1.17 -18.31
N GLN A 264 15.58 1.61 -19.35
CA GLN A 264 14.70 2.77 -19.27
C GLN A 264 13.55 2.54 -18.28
N GLU A 265 12.75 1.49 -18.47
CA GLU A 265 11.62 1.17 -17.57
C GLU A 265 12.09 0.99 -16.11
N ARG A 266 13.24 0.32 -15.92
CA ARG A 266 13.83 0.09 -14.59
C ARG A 266 14.33 1.38 -13.94
N ASN A 267 14.95 2.27 -14.70
CA ASN A 267 15.41 3.56 -14.21
C ASN A 267 14.24 4.50 -13.89
N ASP A 268 13.18 4.47 -14.70
CA ASP A 268 11.97 5.26 -14.45
C ASP A 268 11.25 4.78 -13.17
N PHE A 269 11.20 3.46 -12.91
CA PHE A 269 10.72 2.95 -11.63
C PHE A 269 11.66 3.30 -10.46
N THR A 270 12.99 3.28 -10.66
CA THR A 270 13.95 3.73 -9.65
C THR A 270 13.71 5.20 -9.26
N ARG A 271 13.52 6.07 -10.25
CA ARG A 271 13.18 7.48 -10.03
C ARG A 271 11.88 7.67 -9.24
N LEU A 272 10.88 6.81 -9.45
CA LEU A 272 9.67 6.82 -8.64
C LEU A 272 9.99 6.51 -7.18
N LEU A 273 10.77 5.46 -6.90
CA LEU A 273 11.14 5.11 -5.52
C LEU A 273 11.98 6.20 -4.86
N ASP A 274 12.98 6.74 -5.57
CA ASP A 274 13.84 7.84 -5.11
C ASP A 274 13.05 9.13 -4.82
N ALA A 275 11.84 9.28 -5.36
CA ALA A 275 10.96 10.41 -5.11
C ALA A 275 10.17 10.31 -3.79
N GLY A 276 10.49 9.35 -2.92
CA GLY A 276 9.85 9.18 -1.60
C GLY A 276 8.77 8.10 -1.56
N PHE A 277 8.84 7.13 -2.48
CA PHE A 277 7.93 6.00 -2.55
C PHE A 277 8.66 4.68 -2.31
N VAL A 278 7.93 3.67 -1.85
CA VAL A 278 8.50 2.41 -1.39
C VAL A 278 7.78 1.24 -2.05
N ASP A 279 8.53 0.37 -2.71
CA ASP A 279 8.08 -0.98 -3.03
C ASP A 279 7.92 -1.77 -1.73
N VAL A 280 6.67 -1.98 -1.33
CA VAL A 280 6.34 -2.60 -0.06
C VAL A 280 6.86 -4.04 0.03
N PHE A 281 6.67 -4.82 -1.05
CA PHE A 281 7.05 -6.23 -1.05
C PHE A 281 8.55 -6.36 -0.82
N ARG A 282 9.34 -5.57 -1.55
CA ARG A 282 10.79 -5.65 -1.49
C ARG A 282 11.37 -5.04 -0.22
N ARG A 283 10.70 -4.03 0.37
CA ARG A 283 11.04 -3.53 1.71
C ARG A 283 10.90 -4.61 2.79
N LEU A 284 9.86 -5.44 2.71
CA LEU A 284 9.61 -6.51 3.68
C LEU A 284 10.40 -7.79 3.38
N ASN A 285 10.77 -8.02 2.12
CA ASN A 285 11.41 -9.24 1.66
C ASN A 285 12.61 -8.93 0.74
N PRO A 286 13.67 -8.22 1.20
CA PRO A 286 14.73 -7.70 0.33
C PRO A 286 15.38 -8.78 -0.56
N ASP A 287 15.66 -9.95 0.01
CA ASP A 287 16.46 -10.99 -0.66
C ASP A 287 15.61 -12.18 -1.15
N LYS A 288 14.28 -12.09 -1.12
CA LYS A 288 13.40 -13.20 -1.52
C LYS A 288 13.38 -13.39 -3.04
N GLU A 289 14.07 -14.42 -3.49
CA GLU A 289 14.08 -14.86 -4.89
C GLU A 289 12.82 -15.65 -5.27
N GLY A 290 12.54 -15.80 -6.57
CA GLY A 290 11.44 -16.64 -7.06
C GLY A 290 10.03 -16.08 -6.81
N ALA A 291 9.93 -14.83 -6.34
CA ALA A 291 8.69 -14.16 -5.97
C ALA A 291 8.12 -13.36 -7.16
N TYR A 292 7.41 -14.06 -8.04
CA TYR A 292 6.86 -13.50 -9.27
C TYR A 292 5.33 -13.34 -9.19
N THR A 293 4.79 -12.47 -10.02
CA THR A 293 3.36 -12.16 -10.08
C THR A 293 2.75 -12.45 -11.43
N PHE A 294 3.57 -12.59 -12.48
CA PHE A 294 3.20 -12.91 -13.86
C PHE A 294 4.00 -14.10 -14.40
N TRP A 295 3.34 -14.96 -15.17
CA TRP A 295 3.96 -16.03 -15.93
C TRP A 295 3.33 -16.15 -17.31
N SER A 296 4.16 -16.24 -18.34
CA SER A 296 3.67 -16.49 -19.71
C SER A 296 2.84 -17.78 -19.77
N ASN A 297 1.72 -17.76 -20.48
CA ASN A 297 0.93 -18.96 -20.77
C ASN A 297 1.67 -19.99 -21.65
N MET A 298 2.85 -19.65 -22.19
CA MET A 298 3.66 -20.53 -23.01
C MET A 298 4.62 -21.39 -22.17
N HIS A 299 4.95 -22.57 -22.68
CA HIS A 299 6.02 -23.44 -22.15
C HIS A 299 5.89 -23.87 -20.68
N ASN A 300 4.67 -23.83 -20.12
CA ASN A 300 4.39 -24.14 -18.70
C ASN A 300 5.24 -23.28 -17.76
N ALA A 301 5.34 -21.97 -18.07
CA ALA A 301 6.20 -21.06 -17.33
C ALA A 301 5.81 -20.96 -15.85
N ARG A 302 4.52 -21.02 -15.54
CA ARG A 302 4.01 -20.97 -14.17
C ARG A 302 4.41 -22.20 -13.37
N GLU A 303 4.29 -23.39 -13.93
CA GLU A 303 4.70 -24.66 -13.30
C GLU A 303 6.21 -24.71 -13.05
N LYS A 304 7.01 -24.12 -13.94
CA LYS A 304 8.48 -24.03 -13.81
C LYS A 304 8.96 -22.83 -13.00
N ASN A 305 8.04 -22.01 -12.50
CA ASN A 305 8.31 -20.71 -11.88
C ASN A 305 9.24 -19.79 -12.71
N VAL A 306 9.09 -19.79 -14.04
CA VAL A 306 9.77 -18.85 -14.94
C VAL A 306 8.90 -17.61 -15.08
N GLY A 307 8.94 -16.74 -14.07
CA GLY A 307 8.03 -15.60 -13.94
C GLY A 307 8.73 -14.25 -13.89
N TRP A 308 7.90 -13.21 -13.74
CA TRP A 308 8.25 -11.80 -13.58
C TRP A 308 7.40 -11.21 -12.45
N ARG A 309 7.95 -10.29 -11.68
CA ARG A 309 7.21 -9.47 -10.73
C ARG A 309 6.87 -8.14 -11.39
N LEU A 310 5.65 -8.03 -11.88
CA LEU A 310 5.14 -6.86 -12.61
C LEU A 310 4.08 -6.08 -11.82
N ASP A 311 3.53 -6.70 -10.78
CA ASP A 311 2.46 -6.15 -9.96
C ASP A 311 3.03 -5.71 -8.61
N TYR A 312 2.59 -4.53 -8.14
CA TYR A 312 3.19 -3.88 -6.98
C TYR A 312 2.14 -3.27 -6.05
N PHE A 313 2.50 -3.20 -4.77
CA PHE A 313 2.06 -2.15 -3.87
C PHE A 313 3.26 -1.21 -3.65
N VAL A 314 3.10 0.04 -4.07
CA VAL A 314 4.03 1.15 -3.83
C VAL A 314 3.34 2.14 -2.92
N VAL A 315 3.97 2.52 -1.81
CA VAL A 315 3.38 3.46 -0.85
C VAL A 315 4.28 4.65 -0.62
N SER A 316 3.73 5.80 -0.22
CA SER A 316 4.55 6.90 0.29
C SER A 316 5.39 6.42 1.47
N GLU A 317 6.68 6.77 1.52
CA GLU A 317 7.60 6.34 2.57
C GLU A 317 7.05 6.63 3.98
N ARG A 318 6.38 7.79 4.15
CA ARG A 318 5.82 8.22 5.45
C ARG A 318 4.66 7.36 5.99
N ILE A 319 4.13 6.41 5.20
CA ILE A 319 3.15 5.41 5.66
C ILE A 319 3.69 3.98 5.63
N MET A 320 4.95 3.76 5.27
CA MET A 320 5.53 2.42 5.21
C MET A 320 5.52 1.74 6.59
N ASN A 321 5.71 2.50 7.68
CA ASN A 321 5.63 1.97 9.05
C ASN A 321 4.21 1.52 9.46
N LYS A 322 3.19 1.86 8.69
CA LYS A 322 1.80 1.42 8.91
C LYS A 322 1.47 0.12 8.17
N VAL A 323 2.32 -0.31 7.24
CA VAL A 323 2.17 -1.60 6.55
C VAL A 323 2.36 -2.73 7.55
N LYS A 324 1.41 -3.65 7.60
CA LYS A 324 1.48 -4.86 8.43
C LYS A 324 1.94 -6.07 7.63
N LYS A 325 1.49 -6.20 6.37
CA LYS A 325 1.76 -7.38 5.55
C LYS A 325 1.63 -7.06 4.06
N CYS A 326 2.47 -7.68 3.23
CA CYS A 326 2.33 -7.68 1.76
C CYS A 326 2.64 -9.07 1.22
N ASP A 327 1.64 -9.74 0.65
CA ASP A 327 1.75 -11.11 0.14
C ASP A 327 1.57 -11.17 -1.38
N ILE A 328 2.28 -12.11 -2.01
CA ILE A 328 2.05 -12.54 -3.38
C ILE A 328 1.34 -13.91 -3.31
N LEU A 329 0.09 -13.96 -3.78
CA LEU A 329 -0.76 -15.14 -3.65
C LEU A 329 -0.56 -16.10 -4.84
N HIS A 330 0.67 -16.58 -5.01
CA HIS A 330 1.14 -17.33 -6.19
C HIS A 330 0.32 -18.60 -6.52
N SER A 331 -0.33 -19.21 -5.52
CA SER A 331 -1.16 -20.41 -5.68
C SER A 331 -2.49 -20.13 -6.36
N ILE A 332 -2.99 -18.90 -6.31
CA ILE A 332 -4.29 -18.51 -6.88
C ILE A 332 -4.16 -18.40 -8.40
N LYS A 333 -4.91 -19.25 -9.11
CA LYS A 333 -4.98 -19.27 -10.58
C LYS A 333 -6.23 -18.53 -11.08
N GLY A 334 -6.28 -18.27 -12.38
CA GLY A 334 -7.42 -17.65 -13.06
C GLY A 334 -6.97 -16.71 -14.18
N SER A 335 -5.86 -16.02 -13.93
CA SER A 335 -5.10 -15.15 -14.82
C SER A 335 -3.68 -15.69 -15.01
N ASP A 336 -2.96 -15.17 -16.01
CA ASP A 336 -1.50 -15.30 -16.12
C ASP A 336 -0.76 -14.49 -15.03
N HIS A 337 -1.47 -13.58 -14.36
CA HIS A 337 -1.04 -12.99 -13.10
C HIS A 337 -1.64 -13.70 -11.87
N CYS A 338 -1.03 -13.52 -10.70
CA CYS A 338 -1.63 -13.85 -9.41
C CYS A 338 -1.96 -12.59 -8.59
N PRO A 339 -2.90 -12.64 -7.63
CA PRO A 339 -3.22 -11.49 -6.81
C PRO A 339 -2.09 -11.13 -5.84
N LEU A 340 -2.02 -9.85 -5.49
CA LEU A 340 -1.27 -9.34 -4.35
C LEU A 340 -2.24 -8.92 -3.26
N SER A 341 -1.84 -9.08 -2.01
CA SER A 341 -2.58 -8.57 -0.85
C SER A 341 -1.72 -7.66 -0.01
N LEU A 342 -2.27 -6.52 0.39
CA LEU A 342 -1.69 -5.59 1.35
C LEU A 342 -2.62 -5.47 2.56
N THR A 343 -2.04 -5.53 3.75
CA THR A 343 -2.70 -5.12 5.00
C THR A 343 -1.97 -3.91 5.56
N ILE A 344 -2.68 -2.81 5.75
CA ILE A 344 -2.13 -1.52 6.15
C ILE A 344 -3.09 -0.78 7.08
N GLU A 345 -2.57 -0.08 8.07
CA GLU A 345 -3.35 0.78 8.97
C GLU A 345 -3.41 2.20 8.38
N LEU A 346 -4.59 2.74 8.02
CA LEU A 346 -4.71 4.05 7.34
C LEU A 346 -5.63 5.04 8.04
#